data_AF-A0A835H2D5-F1
#
_entry.id   AF-A0A835H2D5-F1
#
_cell.length_a   1.000
_cell.length_b   1.000
_cell.length_c   1.000
_cell.angle_alpha   90.00
_cell.angle_beta   90.00
_cell.angle_gamma   90.00
#
_symmetry.space_group_name_H-M   'P 1'
#
loop_
_entity.id
_entity.type
_entity.pdbx_description
1 polymer ?
#
loop_
_entity_poly.entity_id
_entity_poly.type
_entity_poly.pdbx_seq_one_letter_code
_entity_poly.pdbx_strand_id
1 'polypeptide(L)'
;MREGELLKVQYNEDGQRIGEGGKDLASYSGLLAESRISIVDYENWHAVGDEVRDLLWDSIKAKFSLTEDEKKGVVSDIGEKWKEFKSRLTRYYITPYKDQPEMLLKPPKKHEKNIRREDWERFVKSRLTPKFQCSLGVVYCLVIVADCEVLCDSLDCEVSGDTSGTIP
;
A
#
# COMPACT_ATOMS: atom_id res chain seq x y z
N MET A 1 -12.43 17.77 22.68
CA MET A 1 -12.12 18.82 21.69
C MET A 1 -13.41 19.54 21.37
N ARG A 2 -13.42 20.89 21.35
CA ARG A 2 -14.61 21.65 20.95
C ARG A 2 -14.77 21.56 19.43
N GLU A 3 -16.00 21.38 19.01
CA GLU A 3 -16.43 21.37 17.61
C GLU A 3 -16.04 22.71 16.97
N GLY A 4 -15.13 22.68 15.98
CA GLY A 4 -14.75 23.86 15.19
C GLY A 4 -13.32 24.39 15.33
N GLU A 5 -12.46 23.85 16.20
CA GLU A 5 -11.04 24.26 16.26
C GLU A 5 -10.16 23.30 15.44
N LEU A 6 -9.64 23.78 14.30
CA LEU A 6 -8.73 23.00 13.46
C LEU A 6 -7.33 22.91 14.10
N LEU A 7 -6.74 21.71 14.05
CA LEU A 7 -5.40 21.47 14.56
C LEU A 7 -4.36 22.14 13.66
N LYS A 8 -3.54 23.02 14.24
CA LYS A 8 -2.43 23.67 13.54
C LYS A 8 -1.24 22.71 13.41
N VAL A 9 -0.74 22.53 12.20
CA VAL A 9 0.50 21.80 11.94
C VAL A 9 1.66 22.78 11.90
N GLN A 10 2.75 22.44 12.59
CA GLN A 10 3.96 23.24 12.63
C GLN A 10 5.03 22.60 11.76
N TYR A 11 5.87 23.43 11.16
CA TYR A 11 6.94 23.02 10.27
C TYR A 11 8.27 23.64 10.72
N ASN A 12 9.37 22.90 10.58
CA ASN A 12 10.72 23.45 10.73
C ASN A 12 11.19 24.13 9.43
N GLU A 13 12.39 24.70 9.44
CA GLU A 13 12.98 25.39 8.28
C GLU A 13 13.16 24.47 7.06
N ASP A 14 13.30 23.17 7.29
CA ASP A 14 13.41 22.13 6.24
C ASP A 14 12.04 21.67 5.70
N GLY A 15 10.94 22.27 6.15
CA GLY A 15 9.59 21.88 5.76
C GLY A 15 9.10 20.55 6.35
N GLN A 16 9.79 20.03 7.37
CA GLN A 16 9.36 18.85 8.11
C GLN A 16 8.36 19.22 9.20
N ARG A 17 7.33 18.38 9.35
CA ARG A 17 6.30 18.55 10.38
C ARG A 17 6.89 18.29 11.76
N ILE A 18 6.73 19.23 12.68
CA ILE A 18 7.21 19.15 14.05
C ILE A 18 6.06 19.30 15.07
N GLY A 19 6.30 18.82 16.28
CA GLY A 19 5.34 18.89 17.39
C GLY A 19 4.15 17.94 17.25
N GLU A 20 3.19 18.08 18.17
CA GLU A 20 2.03 17.17 18.27
C GLU A 20 1.12 17.26 17.04
N GLY A 21 0.91 18.44 16.47
CA GLY A 21 0.09 18.60 15.26
C GLY A 21 0.62 17.79 14.06
N GLY A 22 1.94 17.70 13.90
CA GLY A 22 2.57 16.86 12.87
C GLY A 22 2.36 15.36 13.11
N LYS A 23 2.50 14.91 14.38
CA LYS A 23 2.25 13.52 14.77
C LYS A 23 0.79 13.13 14.59
N ASP A 24 -0.13 14.02 14.96
CA ASP A 24 -1.58 13.83 14.80
C ASP A 24 -1.96 13.73 13.32
N LEU A 25 -1.40 14.60 12.48
CA LEU A 25 -1.61 14.53 11.03
C LEU A 25 -1.09 13.22 10.46
N ALA A 26 0.12 12.79 10.82
CA ALA A 26 0.68 11.53 10.36
C ALA A 26 -0.13 10.30 10.83
N SER A 27 -0.63 10.34 12.06
CA SER A 27 -1.46 9.26 12.63
C SER A 27 -2.82 9.20 11.95
N TYR A 28 -3.47 10.35 11.75
CA TYR A 28 -4.76 10.42 11.07
C TYR A 28 -4.65 10.06 9.59
N SER A 29 -3.58 10.46 8.92
CA SER A 29 -3.26 10.03 7.54
C SER A 29 -3.15 8.51 7.43
N GLY A 30 -2.52 7.85 8.42
CA GLY A 30 -2.44 6.39 8.47
C GLY A 30 -3.80 5.72 8.67
N LEU A 31 -4.66 6.32 9.51
CA LEU A 31 -6.03 5.85 9.70
C LEU A 31 -6.85 5.97 8.41
N LEU A 32 -6.74 7.09 7.69
CA LEU A 32 -7.42 7.26 6.41
C LEU A 32 -6.89 6.26 5.37
N ALA A 33 -5.57 6.07 5.31
CA ALA A 33 -4.94 5.09 4.42
C ALA A 33 -5.48 3.67 4.65
N GLU A 34 -5.68 3.30 5.91
CA GLU A 34 -6.16 1.98 6.29
C GLU A 34 -7.67 1.79 6.08
N SER A 35 -8.47 2.83 6.32
CA SER A 35 -9.94 2.73 6.38
C SER A 35 -10.68 3.19 5.13
N ARG A 36 -10.08 4.04 4.30
CA ARG A 36 -10.75 4.66 3.13
C ARG A 36 -10.22 4.16 1.80
N ILE A 37 -9.06 3.53 1.76
CA ILE A 37 -8.43 3.08 0.52
C ILE A 37 -8.44 1.56 0.47
N SER A 38 -9.11 1.03 -0.56
CA SER A 38 -9.20 -0.41 -0.77
C SER A 38 -7.83 -1.06 -0.93
N ILE A 39 -7.63 -2.21 -0.28
CA ILE A 39 -6.40 -3.00 -0.41
C ILE A 39 -6.35 -3.85 -1.69
N VAL A 40 -7.50 -4.02 -2.36
CA VAL A 40 -7.66 -4.90 -3.54
C VAL A 40 -7.90 -4.15 -4.85
N ASP A 41 -8.58 -3.01 -4.84
CA ASP A 41 -9.02 -2.34 -6.08
C ASP A 41 -7.88 -1.60 -6.80
N TYR A 42 -6.80 -1.31 -6.09
CA TYR A 42 -5.66 -0.56 -6.61
C TYR A 42 -4.37 -1.35 -6.45
N GLU A 43 -3.66 -1.56 -7.56
CA GLU A 43 -2.33 -2.19 -7.53
C GLU A 43 -1.29 -1.22 -6.95
N ASN A 44 -1.28 0.01 -7.46
CA ASN A 44 -0.34 1.08 -7.12
C ASN A 44 -1.08 2.39 -6.79
N TRP A 45 -0.36 3.33 -6.16
CA TRP A 45 -0.94 4.61 -5.72
C TRP A 45 -1.38 5.49 -6.89
N HIS A 46 -0.77 5.34 -8.07
CA HIS A 46 -1.09 6.13 -9.25
C HIS A 46 -2.44 5.75 -9.85
N ALA A 47 -2.86 4.49 -9.69
CA ALA A 47 -4.17 3.99 -10.10
C ALA A 47 -5.33 4.52 -9.22
N VAL A 48 -5.05 5.11 -8.06
CA VAL A 48 -6.09 5.73 -7.23
C VAL A 48 -6.56 7.01 -7.94
N GLY A 49 -7.84 7.06 -8.29
CA GLY A 49 -8.42 8.22 -8.98
C GLY A 49 -8.48 9.48 -8.11
N ASP A 50 -8.62 10.63 -8.77
CA ASP A 50 -8.62 11.92 -8.09
C ASP A 50 -9.82 12.10 -7.15
N GLU A 51 -10.97 11.49 -7.44
CA GLU A 51 -12.14 11.48 -6.53
C GLU A 51 -11.77 10.94 -5.14
N VAL A 52 -11.06 9.83 -5.06
CA VAL A 52 -10.63 9.25 -3.77
C VAL A 52 -9.59 10.14 -3.11
N ARG A 53 -8.67 10.72 -3.87
CA ARG A 53 -7.65 11.65 -3.35
C ARG A 53 -8.29 12.92 -2.78
N ASP A 54 -9.33 13.43 -3.42
CA ASP A 54 -10.08 14.60 -2.98
C ASP A 54 -10.89 14.29 -1.71
N LEU A 55 -11.53 13.13 -1.63
CA LEU A 55 -12.20 12.68 -0.40
C LEU A 55 -11.24 12.54 0.79
N LEU A 56 -10.03 12.03 0.54
CA LEU A 56 -8.97 11.98 1.55
C LEU A 56 -8.55 13.38 1.99
N TRP A 57 -8.37 14.29 1.02
CA TRP A 57 -8.01 15.68 1.29
C TRP A 57 -9.07 16.43 2.11
N ASP A 58 -10.34 16.30 1.76
CA ASP A 58 -11.44 16.93 2.49
C ASP A 58 -11.55 16.40 3.93
N SER A 59 -11.31 15.09 4.12
CA SER A 59 -11.25 14.49 5.46
C SER A 59 -10.11 15.08 6.30
N ILE A 60 -8.96 15.37 5.70
CA ILE A 60 -7.84 16.04 6.36
C ILE A 60 -8.20 17.49 6.71
N LYS A 61 -8.72 18.27 5.75
CA LYS A 61 -9.08 19.69 5.95
C LYS A 61 -10.16 19.89 7.01
N ALA A 62 -11.04 18.90 7.21
CA ALA A 62 -12.04 18.95 8.27
C ALA A 62 -11.44 18.93 9.69
N LYS A 63 -10.16 18.52 9.84
CA LYS A 63 -9.51 18.35 11.14
C LYS A 63 -8.26 19.21 11.33
N PHE A 64 -7.56 19.55 10.25
CA PHE A 64 -6.29 20.28 10.29
C PHE A 64 -6.39 21.60 9.51
N SER A 65 -5.72 22.62 10.03
CA SER A 65 -5.58 23.90 9.35
C SER A 65 -4.41 23.80 8.37
N LEU A 66 -4.73 23.51 7.11
CA LEU A 66 -3.77 23.32 6.03
C LEU A 66 -4.22 24.11 4.79
N THR A 67 -3.24 24.51 3.99
CA THR A 67 -3.43 25.23 2.73
C THR A 67 -3.53 24.28 1.55
N GLU A 68 -4.09 24.73 0.42
CA GLU A 68 -4.18 23.90 -0.80
C GLU A 68 -2.81 23.54 -1.39
N ASP A 69 -1.77 24.36 -1.15
CA ASP A 69 -0.39 24.06 -1.56
C ASP A 69 0.15 22.79 -0.86
N GLU A 70 -0.34 22.48 0.34
CA GLU A 70 0.06 21.30 1.12
C GLU A 70 -0.66 20.02 0.68
N LYS A 71 -1.74 20.14 -0.11
CA LYS A 71 -2.58 19.00 -0.55
C LYS A 71 -1.75 17.89 -1.16
N LYS A 72 -0.88 18.23 -2.12
CA LYS A 72 -0.08 17.25 -2.86
C LYS A 72 0.82 16.44 -1.92
N GLY A 73 1.47 17.11 -0.97
CA GLY A 73 2.35 16.45 0.00
C GLY A 73 1.58 15.52 0.92
N VAL A 74 0.51 16.02 1.55
CA VAL A 74 -0.30 15.23 2.50
C VAL A 74 -0.95 14.03 1.82
N VAL A 75 -1.53 14.21 0.64
CA VAL A 75 -2.16 13.11 -0.12
C VAL A 75 -1.11 12.08 -0.54
N SER A 76 0.11 12.50 -0.92
CA SER A 76 1.21 11.58 -1.20
C SER A 76 1.61 10.77 0.03
N ASP A 77 1.71 11.40 1.21
CA ASP A 77 2.03 10.71 2.47
C ASP A 77 0.99 9.64 2.83
N ILE A 78 -0.30 9.91 2.59
CA ILE A 78 -1.37 8.93 2.75
C ILE A 78 -1.14 7.73 1.82
N GLY A 79 -0.77 8.00 0.57
CA GLY A 79 -0.41 6.96 -0.40
C GLY A 79 0.78 6.10 0.04
N GLU A 80 1.79 6.71 0.65
CA GLU A 80 2.93 5.98 1.24
C GLU A 80 2.50 5.10 2.40
N LYS A 81 1.71 5.63 3.33
CA LYS A 81 1.15 4.86 4.45
C LYS A 81 0.28 3.71 3.99
N TRP A 82 -0.47 3.87 2.90
CA TRP A 82 -1.26 2.79 2.31
C TRP A 82 -0.37 1.69 1.72
N LYS A 83 0.72 2.05 1.01
CA LYS A 83 1.72 1.08 0.53
C LYS A 83 2.38 0.33 1.69
N GLU A 84 2.80 1.05 2.74
CA GLU A 84 3.36 0.46 3.96
C GLU A 84 2.37 -0.48 4.65
N PHE A 85 1.09 -0.11 4.69
CA PHE A 85 0.04 -0.93 5.25
C PHE A 85 -0.10 -2.26 4.50
N LYS A 86 -0.20 -2.24 3.16
CA LYS A 86 -0.21 -3.46 2.33
C LYS A 86 1.03 -4.32 2.54
N SER A 87 2.21 -3.68 2.66
CA SER A 87 3.47 -4.37 2.94
C SER A 87 3.46 -5.06 4.31
N ARG A 88 3.00 -4.37 5.35
CA ARG A 88 2.86 -4.92 6.71
C ARG A 88 1.87 -6.08 6.76
N LEU A 89 0.72 -5.96 6.09
CA LEU A 89 -0.25 -7.05 5.98
C LEU A 89 0.40 -8.30 5.39
N THR A 90 1.14 -8.11 4.30
CA THR A 90 1.84 -9.21 3.62
C THR A 90 2.90 -9.83 4.54
N ARG A 91 3.84 -9.02 5.03
CA ARG A 91 5.00 -9.49 5.81
C ARG A 91 4.64 -10.18 7.11
N TYR A 92 3.67 -9.65 7.86
CA TYR A 92 3.38 -10.12 9.22
C TYR A 92 2.19 -11.07 9.32
N TYR A 93 1.27 -11.02 8.37
CA TYR A 93 0.02 -11.77 8.47
C TYR A 93 -0.21 -12.76 7.33
N ILE A 94 0.49 -12.63 6.20
CA ILE A 94 0.34 -13.56 5.06
C ILE A 94 1.57 -14.46 4.95
N THR A 95 2.76 -13.87 4.77
CA THR A 95 4.00 -14.62 4.55
C THR A 95 4.28 -15.69 5.62
N PRO A 96 4.10 -15.44 6.93
CA PRO A 96 4.38 -16.44 7.96
C PRO A 96 3.41 -17.63 7.95
N TYR A 97 2.23 -17.48 7.33
CA TYR A 97 1.15 -18.46 7.35
C TYR A 97 0.76 -18.94 5.96
N LYS A 98 1.63 -18.74 4.95
CA LYS A 98 1.37 -19.10 3.56
C LYS A 98 1.03 -20.59 3.37
N ASP A 99 1.55 -21.45 4.24
CA ASP A 99 1.36 -22.91 4.24
C ASP A 99 0.24 -23.36 5.20
N GLN A 100 -0.42 -22.44 5.90
CA GLN A 100 -1.49 -22.67 6.89
C GLN A 100 -2.75 -21.88 6.51
N PRO A 101 -3.53 -22.33 5.50
CA PRO A 101 -4.68 -21.58 4.97
C PRO A 101 -5.75 -21.28 6.03
N GLU A 102 -5.89 -22.12 7.07
CA GLU A 102 -6.80 -21.93 8.19
C GLU A 102 -6.52 -20.65 8.98
N MET A 103 -5.26 -20.21 9.04
CA MET A 103 -4.84 -18.98 9.72
C MET A 103 -5.11 -17.72 8.89
N LEU A 104 -5.43 -17.88 7.60
CA LEU A 104 -5.66 -16.79 6.64
C LEU A 104 -7.14 -16.57 6.30
N LEU A 105 -8.06 -17.34 6.90
CA LEU A 105 -9.51 -17.25 6.62
C LEU A 105 -10.14 -15.90 6.99
N LYS A 106 -9.51 -15.15 7.90
CA LYS A 106 -10.02 -13.87 8.39
C LYS A 106 -8.91 -12.83 8.45
N PRO A 107 -9.23 -11.54 8.24
CA PRO A 107 -8.27 -10.48 8.44
C PRO A 107 -7.78 -10.46 9.91
N PRO A 108 -6.59 -9.91 10.17
CA PRO A 108 -6.09 -9.76 11.53
C PRO A 108 -7.07 -8.99 12.40
N LYS A 109 -7.29 -9.42 13.65
CA LYS A 109 -8.25 -8.81 14.59
C LYS A 109 -8.09 -7.29 14.73
N LYS A 110 -6.86 -6.79 14.57
CA LYS A 110 -6.56 -5.35 14.61
C LYS A 110 -7.20 -4.56 13.46
N HIS A 111 -7.34 -5.18 12.29
CA HIS A 111 -7.77 -4.55 11.03
C HIS A 111 -9.14 -5.07 10.54
N GLU A 112 -9.78 -5.98 11.29
CA GLU A 112 -11.04 -6.64 10.94
C GLU A 112 -12.20 -5.65 10.67
N LYS A 113 -12.19 -4.47 11.28
CA LYS A 113 -13.21 -3.43 11.05
C LYS A 113 -13.01 -2.67 9.73
N ASN A 114 -11.78 -2.61 9.25
CA ASN A 114 -11.39 -1.80 8.09
C ASN A 114 -11.28 -2.66 6.82
N ILE A 115 -11.06 -3.97 6.96
CA ILE A 115 -10.93 -4.91 5.85
C ILE A 115 -12.11 -5.87 5.85
N ARG A 116 -12.92 -5.84 4.79
CA ARG A 116 -13.97 -6.85 4.60
C ARG A 116 -13.35 -8.22 4.35
N ARG A 117 -14.04 -9.28 4.78
CA ARG A 117 -13.53 -10.65 4.60
C ARG A 117 -13.29 -10.97 3.12
N GLU A 118 -14.19 -10.55 2.24
CA GLU A 118 -14.06 -10.80 0.80
C GLU A 118 -12.82 -10.12 0.22
N ASP A 119 -12.53 -8.89 0.65
CA ASP A 119 -11.35 -8.14 0.23
C ASP A 119 -10.07 -8.76 0.80
N TRP A 120 -10.11 -9.24 2.04
CA TRP A 120 -9.01 -9.97 2.65
C TRP A 120 -8.67 -11.23 1.87
N GLU A 121 -9.66 -12.06 1.55
CA GLU A 121 -9.46 -13.30 0.79
C GLU A 121 -8.86 -13.03 -0.60
N ARG A 122 -9.37 -12.02 -1.30
CA ARG A 122 -8.82 -11.58 -2.60
C ARG A 122 -7.38 -11.08 -2.46
N PHE A 123 -7.10 -10.31 -1.41
CA PHE A 123 -5.77 -9.82 -1.12
C PHE A 123 -4.79 -10.96 -0.81
N VAL A 124 -5.16 -11.91 0.04
CA VAL A 124 -4.35 -13.10 0.33
C VAL A 124 -4.02 -13.87 -0.95
N LYS A 125 -5.04 -14.15 -1.79
CA LYS A 125 -4.85 -14.83 -3.07
C LYS A 125 -3.86 -14.10 -3.97
N SER A 126 -3.94 -12.78 -4.07
CA SER A 126 -3.02 -11.99 -4.91
C SER A 126 -1.57 -12.05 -4.41
N ARG A 127 -1.37 -12.09 -3.08
CA ARG A 127 -0.05 -12.18 -2.43
C ARG A 127 0.56 -13.58 -2.45
N LEU A 128 -0.24 -14.62 -2.66
CA LEU A 128 0.24 -16.00 -2.77
C LEU A 128 0.55 -16.43 -4.21
N THR A 129 0.34 -15.56 -5.20
CA THR A 129 0.69 -15.88 -6.59
C THR A 129 2.21 -16.03 -6.77
N PRO A 130 2.69 -16.98 -7.59
CA PRO A 130 4.13 -17.16 -7.85
C PRO A 130 4.79 -15.87 -8.36
N LYS A 131 4.12 -15.14 -9.25
CA LYS A 131 4.58 -13.83 -9.77
C LYS A 131 4.89 -12.85 -8.64
N PHE A 132 4.01 -12.77 -7.63
CA PHE A 132 4.21 -11.87 -6.51
C PHE A 132 5.32 -12.37 -5.56
N GLN A 133 5.37 -13.67 -5.29
CA GLN A 133 6.42 -14.25 -4.45
C GLN A 133 7.82 -14.11 -5.06
N CYS A 134 7.97 -14.30 -6.38
CA CYS A 134 9.21 -14.04 -7.11
C CYS A 134 9.64 -12.57 -7.00
N SER A 135 8.70 -11.63 -7.09
CA SER A 135 9.01 -10.19 -6.93
C SER A 135 9.48 -9.82 -5.52
N LEU A 136 9.08 -10.58 -4.49
CA LEU A 136 9.59 -10.47 -3.12
C LEU A 136 10.94 -11.19 -2.92
N GLY A 137 11.27 -12.15 -3.78
CA GLY A 137 12.47 -13.01 -3.71
C GLY A 137 13.80 -12.26 -3.79
N VAL A 138 13.83 -11.01 -4.29
CA VAL A 138 15.04 -10.17 -4.31
C VAL A 138 15.41 -9.65 -2.90
N VAL A 139 14.46 -9.66 -1.96
CA VAL A 139 14.70 -9.28 -0.55
C VAL A 139 14.94 -10.50 0.36
N TYR A 140 14.64 -11.71 -0.13
CA TYR A 140 14.60 -12.94 0.67
C TYR A 140 15.78 -13.91 0.45
N CYS A 141 16.84 -13.50 -0.24
CA CYS A 141 18.06 -14.32 -0.37
C CYS A 141 18.89 -14.44 0.94
N LEU A 142 18.46 -13.82 2.05
CA LEU A 142 19.22 -13.81 3.30
C LEU A 142 18.70 -14.74 4.42
N VAL A 143 17.59 -15.46 4.27
CA VAL A 143 17.08 -16.26 5.42
C VAL A 143 16.70 -17.71 5.12
N ILE A 144 16.35 -18.13 3.90
CA ILE A 144 16.08 -19.56 3.65
C ILE A 144 16.52 -19.92 2.23
N VAL A 145 17.77 -20.36 2.08
CA VAL A 145 18.20 -21.17 0.93
C VAL A 145 18.91 -22.40 1.48
N ALA A 146 18.12 -23.43 1.76
CA ALA A 146 18.55 -24.80 1.58
C ALA A 146 17.44 -25.44 0.72
N ASP A 147 17.83 -25.83 -0.48
CA ASP A 147 17.05 -26.58 -1.47
C ASP A 147 15.99 -25.83 -2.27
N CYS A 148 16.46 -24.89 -3.10
CA CYS A 148 15.72 -24.40 -4.26
C CYS A 148 16.58 -24.48 -5.53
N GLU A 149 17.14 -25.66 -5.80
CA GLU A 149 17.35 -26.08 -7.19
C GLU A 149 15.99 -26.59 -7.71
N VAL A 150 15.71 -26.36 -8.99
CA VAL A 150 14.48 -26.76 -9.70
C VAL A 150 13.28 -25.81 -9.54
N LEU A 151 13.33 -24.65 -10.21
CA LEU A 151 12.15 -24.01 -10.86
C LEU A 151 12.54 -22.76 -11.68
N CYS A 152 13.64 -22.81 -12.43
CA CYS A 152 13.94 -21.80 -13.43
C CYS A 152 14.39 -22.49 -14.72
N ASP A 153 13.46 -23.13 -15.43
CA ASP A 153 13.78 -23.71 -16.75
C ASP A 153 12.61 -23.74 -17.75
N SER A 154 11.56 -22.93 -17.55
CA SER A 154 10.42 -22.97 -18.50
C SER A 154 9.63 -21.65 -18.61
N LEU A 155 10.31 -20.54 -18.90
CA LEU A 155 9.64 -19.45 -19.61
C LEU A 155 10.26 -19.32 -21.00
N ASP A 156 9.71 -20.10 -21.93
CA ASP A 156 9.77 -19.84 -23.36
C ASP A 156 9.28 -18.42 -23.63
N CYS A 157 10.21 -17.50 -23.89
CA CYS A 157 9.91 -16.22 -24.53
C CYS A 157 9.79 -16.47 -26.04
N GLU A 158 8.58 -16.77 -26.51
CA GLU A 158 8.26 -16.54 -27.92
C GLU A 158 8.20 -15.03 -28.16
N VAL A 159 9.25 -14.51 -28.80
CA VAL A 159 9.25 -13.14 -29.36
C VAL A 159 8.62 -13.21 -30.74
N SER A 160 7.33 -12.90 -30.81
CA SER A 160 6.67 -12.43 -32.02
C SER A 160 7.07 -10.97 -32.28
N GLY A 161 7.55 -10.66 -33.49
CA GLY A 161 7.96 -9.32 -33.89
C GLY A 161 8.32 -9.18 -35.37
N ASP A 162 7.28 -9.18 -36.19
CA ASP A 162 7.05 -8.66 -37.55
C ASP A 162 8.16 -8.11 -38.49
N THR A 163 7.85 -8.34 -39.76
CA THR A 163 8.45 -7.87 -41.01
C THR A 163 8.59 -6.35 -41.11
N SER A 164 9.70 -5.88 -41.71
CA SER A 164 9.75 -4.68 -42.56
C SER A 164 11.01 -4.72 -43.42
N GLY A 165 10.84 -4.85 -44.73
CA GLY A 165 11.93 -4.80 -45.71
C GLY A 165 12.32 -3.38 -46.11
N THR A 166 13.49 -3.24 -46.73
CA THR A 166 13.77 -2.33 -47.86
C THR A 166 15.15 -2.72 -48.46
N ILE A 167 15.16 -2.94 -49.77
CA ILE A 167 16.32 -3.09 -50.69
C ILE A 167 16.40 -1.76 -51.49
N PRO A 168 17.59 -1.20 -51.79
CA PRO A 168 18.38 -1.56 -52.98
C PRO A 168 19.76 -2.14 -52.67
#